data_AF-X1NQQ5-F1
#
_entry.id   AF-X1NQQ5-F1
#
_cell.length_a   1.000
_cell.length_b   1.000
_cell.length_c   1.000
_cell.angle_alpha   90.00
_cell.angle_beta   90.00
_cell.angle_gamma   90.00
#
_symmetry.space_group_name_H-M   'P 1'
#
loop_
_entity.id
_entity.type
_entity.pdbx_description
1 polymer ?
#
loop_
_entity_poly.entity_id
_entity_poly.type
_entity_poly.pdbx_seq_one_letter_code
_entity_poly.pdbx_strand_id
1 'polypeptide(L)' 'VAPGVASDSTLLYAPEVKFYAMQITVNENMETNVPNLFVAGDGAGLSRGIVNAAATGLLAARGIITKAKA' A
#
# COMPACT_ATOMS: atom_id res chain seq x y z
N VAL A 1 -25.24 -24.53 3.85
CA VAL A 1 -25.96 -23.35 3.30
C VAL A 1 -26.52 -22.57 4.48
N ALA A 2 -26.26 -21.26 4.57
CA ALA A 2 -26.80 -20.43 5.64
C ALA A 2 -28.19 -19.88 5.24
N PRO A 3 -29.28 -20.18 5.97
CA PRO A 3 -30.61 -19.66 5.68
C PRO A 3 -30.63 -18.13 5.67
N GLY A 4 -31.41 -17.52 4.77
CA GLY A 4 -31.59 -16.05 4.71
C GLY A 4 -30.52 -15.28 3.93
N VAL A 5 -29.41 -15.90 3.50
CA VAL A 5 -28.37 -15.23 2.69
C VAL A 5 -28.89 -14.77 1.33
N ALA A 6 -29.85 -15.47 0.75
CA ALA A 6 -30.46 -15.16 -0.55
C ALA A 6 -31.85 -14.47 -0.43
N SER A 7 -32.12 -13.81 0.70
CA SER A 7 -33.36 -13.04 0.88
C SER A 7 -33.30 -11.71 0.12
N ASP A 8 -34.42 -11.24 -0.41
CA ASP A 8 -34.53 -9.93 -1.07
C ASP A 8 -34.23 -8.75 -0.13
N SER A 9 -34.32 -8.98 1.19
CA SER A 9 -33.99 -8.01 2.23
C SER A 9 -32.49 -8.01 2.62
N THR A 10 -31.67 -8.89 2.04
CA THR A 10 -30.25 -9.01 2.39
C THR A 10 -29.40 -8.17 1.45
N LEU A 11 -28.79 -7.11 1.98
CA LEU A 11 -27.72 -6.40 1.28
C LEU A 11 -26.42 -7.20 1.40
N LEU A 12 -25.98 -7.77 0.28
CA LEU A 12 -24.66 -8.37 0.18
C LEU A 12 -23.60 -7.26 0.13
N TYR A 13 -22.78 -7.17 1.17
CA TYR A 13 -21.58 -6.34 1.17
C TYR A 13 -20.37 -7.26 1.28
N ALA A 14 -19.39 -7.04 0.42
CA ALA A 14 -18.12 -7.75 0.46
C ALA A 14 -17.02 -6.79 0.01
N PRO A 15 -15.80 -6.91 0.56
CA PRO A 15 -14.66 -6.19 0.04
C PRO A 15 -14.33 -6.67 -1.37
N GLU A 16 -14.07 -5.73 -2.29
CA GLU A 16 -13.39 -6.05 -3.54
C GLU A 16 -11.94 -6.41 -3.21
N VAL A 17 -11.53 -7.63 -3.57
CA VAL A 17 -10.16 -8.09 -3.34
C VAL A 17 -9.40 -8.06 -4.67
N LYS A 18 -8.33 -7.26 -4.73
CA LYS A 18 -7.36 -7.33 -5.81
C LYS A 18 -6.25 -8.32 -5.41
N PHE A 19 -6.21 -9.48 -6.07
CA PHE A 19 -5.24 -10.54 -5.79
C PHE A 19 -3.82 -10.24 -6.29
N TYR A 20 -3.63 -9.17 -7.06
CA TYR A 20 -2.34 -8.71 -7.51
C TYR A 20 -2.08 -7.30 -6.99
N ALA A 21 -0.84 -7.05 -6.56
CA ALA A 21 -0.32 -5.72 -6.34
C ALA A 21 0.91 -5.58 -7.22
N MET A 22 0.96 -4.53 -8.04
CA MET A 22 2.21 -4.13 -8.66
C MET A 22 3.10 -3.58 -7.56
N GLN A 23 4.18 -4.29 -7.23
CA GLN A 23 5.15 -3.83 -6.25
C GLN A 23 6.27 -3.08 -6.97
N ILE A 24 6.41 -1.80 -6.68
CA ILE A 24 7.53 -0.99 -7.18
C ILE A 24 8.79 -1.42 -6.44
N THR A 25 9.86 -1.70 -7.18
CA THR A 25 11.16 -2.00 -6.60
C THR A 25 11.75 -0.73 -5.98
N VAL A 26 12.14 -0.83 -4.71
CA VAL A 26 12.77 0.26 -3.96
C VAL A 26 13.98 -0.24 -3.17
N ASN A 27 14.86 0.66 -2.77
CA ASN A 27 15.91 0.39 -1.80
C ASN A 27 15.40 0.54 -0.34
N GLU A 28 16.29 0.36 0.63
CA GLU A 28 15.99 0.51 2.07
C GLU A 28 15.47 1.91 2.48
N ASN A 29 15.73 2.92 1.66
CA ASN A 29 15.30 4.30 1.85
C ASN A 29 13.99 4.63 1.09
N MET A 30 13.31 3.62 0.55
CA MET A 30 12.10 3.74 -0.28
C MET A 30 12.29 4.52 -1.59
N GLU A 31 13.55 4.63 -2.06
CA GLU A 31 13.85 5.22 -3.36
C GLU A 31 13.74 4.17 -4.46
N THR A 32 13.12 4.54 -5.57
CA THR A 32 13.03 3.69 -6.77
C THR A 32 14.36 3.67 -7.54
N ASN A 33 14.40 2.96 -8.67
CA ASN A 33 15.51 3.06 -9.62
C ASN A 33 15.57 4.41 -10.37
N VAL A 34 14.54 5.25 -10.24
CA VAL A 34 14.54 6.63 -10.76
C VAL A 34 15.07 7.57 -9.66
N PRO A 35 16.17 8.29 -9.89
CA PRO A 35 16.75 9.17 -8.89
C PRO A 35 15.77 10.24 -8.41
N ASN A 36 15.75 10.47 -7.09
CA ASN A 36 14.89 11.42 -6.39
C ASN A 36 13.40 11.09 -6.45
N LEU A 37 13.03 9.89 -6.89
CA LEU A 37 11.65 9.38 -6.84
C LEU A 37 11.51 8.36 -5.71
N PHE A 38 10.76 8.76 -4.67
CA PHE A 38 10.45 7.95 -3.51
C PHE A 38 8.97 7.57 -3.54
N VAL A 39 8.67 6.33 -3.17
CA VAL A 39 7.31 5.80 -3.17
C VAL A 39 6.99 5.11 -1.86
N ALA A 40 5.72 5.13 -1.46
CA ALA A 40 5.24 4.53 -0.21
C ALA A 40 3.78 4.13 -0.35
N GLY A 41 3.28 3.35 0.61
CA GLY A 41 1.87 3.01 0.70
C GLY A 41 1.41 1.89 -0.25
N ASP A 42 0.09 1.65 -0.21
CA ASP A 42 -0.54 0.53 -0.89
C ASP A 42 -0.49 0.66 -2.42
N GLY A 43 -0.54 1.90 -2.93
CA GLY A 43 -0.44 2.18 -4.37
C GLY A 43 0.92 1.80 -4.97
N ALA A 44 1.99 1.80 -4.17
CA ALA A 44 3.31 1.34 -4.56
C ALA A 44 3.50 -0.18 -4.38
N GLY A 45 2.50 -0.86 -3.80
CA GLY A 45 2.58 -2.28 -3.44
C GLY A 45 3.51 -2.58 -2.26
N LEU A 46 3.91 -1.57 -1.48
CA LEU A 46 4.84 -1.70 -0.35
C LEU A 46 4.15 -1.94 1.00
N SER A 47 2.82 -1.80 1.05
CA SER A 47 2.03 -2.03 2.25
C SER A 47 0.72 -2.74 1.94
N ARG A 48 -0.01 -3.08 3.02
CA ARG A 48 -1.39 -3.58 2.97
C ARG A 48 -2.16 -3.05 4.18
N GLY A 49 -2.66 -1.82 4.06
CA GLY A 49 -3.48 -1.17 5.07
C GLY A 49 -2.80 0.00 5.78
N ILE A 50 -3.60 0.72 6.57
CA ILE A 50 -3.31 2.07 7.06
C ILE A 50 -1.97 2.16 7.82
N VAL A 51 -1.72 1.22 8.74
CA VAL A 51 -0.51 1.28 9.60
C VAL A 51 0.76 1.09 8.78
N ASN A 52 0.79 0.09 7.89
CA ASN A 52 1.96 -0.18 7.05
C ASN A 52 2.16 0.93 5.99
N ALA A 53 1.06 1.51 5.48
CA ALA A 53 1.14 2.65 4.58
C ALA A 53 1.76 3.87 5.26
N ALA A 54 1.38 4.16 6.52
CA ALA A 54 1.99 5.23 7.31
C ALA A 54 3.48 4.95 7.61
N ALA A 55 3.83 3.71 7.97
CA ALA A 55 5.21 3.32 8.25
C ALA A 55 6.13 3.49 7.02
N THR A 56 5.69 3.04 5.84
CA THR A 56 6.45 3.23 4.59
C THR A 56 6.58 4.71 4.22
N GLY A 57 5.55 5.53 4.50
CA GLY A 57 5.63 6.99 4.33
C GLY A 57 6.72 7.64 5.20
N LEU A 58 6.86 7.20 6.46
CA LEU A 58 7.93 7.68 7.34
C LEU A 58 9.32 7.26 6.84
N LEU A 59 9.46 6.04 6.31
CA LEU A 59 10.72 5.57 5.72
C LEU A 59 11.10 6.39 4.49
N ALA A 60 10.14 6.66 3.60
CA ALA A 60 10.37 7.51 2.43
C ALA A 60 10.76 8.95 2.82
N ALA A 61 10.08 9.54 3.81
CA ALA A 61 10.43 10.87 4.31
C ALA A 61 11.86 10.92 4.88
N ARG A 62 12.27 9.89 5.63
CA ARG A 62 13.65 9.75 6.13
C ARG A 62 14.64 9.59 4.98
N GLY A 63 14.32 8.77 3.98
CA GLY A 63 15.13 8.59 2.78
C GLY A 63 15.37 9.91 2.03
N ILE A 64 14.31 10.72 1.86
CA ILE A 64 14.39 12.06 1.25
C ILE A 64 15.33 12.96 2.06
N ILE A 65 15.17 13.03 3.38
CA ILE A 65 16.00 13.87 4.26
C ILE A 65 17.47 13.43 4.21
N THR A 66 17.74 12.13 4.23
CA THR A 66 19.11 11.59 4.15
C THR A 66 19.76 11.95 2.82
N LYS A 67 19.04 11.78 1.70
CA LYS A 67 19.56 12.08 0.36
C LYS A 67 19.80 13.58 0.14
N ALA A 68 18.94 14.44 0.68
CA ALA A 68 19.10 15.88 0.57
C ALA A 68 20.29 16.44 1.38
N LYS A 69 20.83 15.66 2.33
CA LYS A 69 22.00 16.02 3.14
C LYS A 69 23.33 15.46 2.61
N ALA A 70 23.26 14.50 1.68
CA ALA A 70 24.42 13.91 1.03
C ALA A 70 24.91 14.79 -0.13
#